data_AF-A0A3B9MRF1-F1
#
_entry.id   AF-A0A3B9MRF1-F1
#
_cell.length_a   1.000
_cell.length_b   1.000
_cell.length_c   1.000
_cell.angle_alpha   90.00
_cell.angle_beta   90.00
_cell.angle_gamma   90.00
#
_symmetry.space_group_name_H-M   'P 1'
#
loop_
_entity.id
_entity.type
_entity.pdbx_description
1 polymer ?
#
loop_
_entity_poly.entity_id
_entity_poly.type
_entity_poly.pdbx_seq_one_letter_code
_entity_poly.pdbx_strand_id
1 'polypeptide(L)'
;MLTVLCIAGPMTRRTTAQNGEPNKAELVVRADQPQGTINRNIYGQFAEHLGRGIYDGIWVGENSPIPNTRGIRNDVVAALKKLSIPVLRWPGGCFADEYHWRDGIGPRDKRPQRINASWGGVAETNAFGTHEFMDLCEMIGADAYVGGNVGSGTPQEMMEWVEYMTSDSDSNLANLRRRNGREKPWKVGYFAVGNENWGCGGNMRPEYYADEYRRFATFIKDYSGNHVKKIASGGVEDDYKWTDLLMSQAGRQMQGYSLHFYTLPTSNWDRKGSATQFDEGEWHATLVRTLRMDELIRKHTEIMDKYDPQKHVGLMVDEWGTWYDAEPGKDMGTLYQQNGIRDAIVAGVNLNIFNQHSDRVQMANIAQMVNVLQSMILTDKERMILTPTYHVFEMYKVHQGATLIPVEMKAPEYRLGQASVPSLQASASRDAAGRLHVSIVNLDANRAAQVSTRISGATPTKITGRLLTAPAMNTTNTFDKPDAVRPVPFTDFKLQGDQITLNLPSKSVVVLELQ
;
A
#
# COMPACT_ATOMS: atom_id res chain seq x y z
N MET A 1 61.56 -40.13 -19.47
CA MET A 1 60.09 -40.21 -19.68
C MET A 1 59.42 -39.76 -18.39
N LEU A 2 59.09 -38.47 -18.29
CA LEU A 2 58.30 -37.90 -17.20
C LEU A 2 56.94 -37.49 -17.80
N THR A 3 55.87 -38.11 -17.33
CA THR A 3 54.50 -37.83 -17.77
C THR A 3 53.96 -36.70 -16.89
N VAL A 4 53.81 -35.50 -17.47
CA VAL A 4 53.17 -34.35 -16.82
C VAL A 4 51.66 -34.44 -17.07
N LEU A 5 50.88 -34.62 -16.00
CA LEU A 5 49.43 -34.55 -16.02
C LEU A 5 48.98 -33.08 -15.90
N CYS A 6 48.49 -32.49 -16.99
CA CYS A 6 47.81 -31.20 -16.96
C CYS A 6 46.38 -31.37 -16.43
N ILE A 7 46.11 -30.86 -15.23
CA ILE A 7 44.75 -30.74 -14.69
C ILE A 7 44.14 -29.46 -15.26
N ALA A 8 43.17 -29.60 -16.16
CA ALA A 8 42.34 -28.50 -16.64
C ALA A 8 41.35 -28.10 -15.54
N GLY A 9 41.50 -26.90 -14.98
CA GLY A 9 40.52 -26.32 -14.06
C GLY A 9 39.22 -25.98 -14.79
N PRO A 10 38.04 -26.10 -14.13
CA PRO A 10 36.78 -25.74 -14.75
C PRO A 10 36.74 -24.22 -14.95
N MET A 11 36.69 -23.81 -16.22
CA MET A 11 36.28 -22.45 -16.59
C MET A 11 34.89 -22.20 -16.05
N THR A 12 34.77 -21.30 -15.07
CA THR A 12 33.50 -20.70 -14.68
C THR A 12 32.96 -19.91 -15.87
N ARG A 13 32.04 -20.52 -16.62
CA ARG A 13 31.17 -19.78 -17.54
C ARG A 13 30.38 -18.77 -16.71
N ARG A 14 30.76 -17.49 -16.78
CA ARG A 14 29.83 -16.40 -16.52
C ARG A 14 28.67 -16.59 -17.49
N THR A 15 27.53 -17.02 -17.00
CA THR A 15 26.25 -16.96 -17.71
C THR A 15 25.91 -15.48 -17.89
N THR A 16 26.38 -14.89 -18.99
CA THR A 16 25.76 -13.69 -19.54
C THR A 16 24.30 -14.04 -19.82
N ALA A 17 23.37 -13.32 -19.19
CA ALA A 17 21.96 -13.35 -19.56
C ALA A 17 21.86 -13.24 -21.09
N GLN A 18 20.99 -14.04 -21.71
CA GLN A 18 20.66 -13.89 -23.13
C GLN A 18 20.00 -12.52 -23.30
N ASN A 19 20.81 -11.51 -23.66
CA ASN A 19 20.35 -10.17 -24.00
C ASN A 19 19.63 -10.25 -25.35
N GLY A 20 18.33 -10.53 -25.33
CA GLY A 20 17.47 -10.18 -26.46
C GLY A 20 17.57 -8.69 -26.76
N GLU A 21 17.27 -8.28 -28.00
CA GLU A 21 17.23 -6.86 -28.34
C GLU A 21 16.29 -6.10 -27.37
N PRO A 22 16.68 -4.91 -26.88
CA PRO A 22 15.82 -4.12 -26.01
C PRO A 22 14.46 -3.84 -26.66
N ASN A 23 13.39 -3.93 -25.88
CA ASN A 23 12.06 -3.51 -26.32
C ASN A 23 12.11 -2.02 -26.71
N LYS A 24 11.65 -1.68 -27.90
CA LYS A 24 11.53 -0.27 -28.32
C LYS A 24 10.15 0.23 -27.97
N ALA A 25 10.07 1.36 -27.27
CA ALA A 25 8.83 1.96 -26.86
C ALA A 25 8.84 3.47 -27.04
N GLU A 26 7.65 4.06 -27.10
CA GLU A 26 7.44 5.49 -27.18
C GLU A 26 6.61 5.95 -25.98
N LEU A 27 7.06 7.03 -25.34
CA LEU A 27 6.34 7.69 -24.25
C LEU A 27 6.07 9.13 -24.65
N VAL A 28 4.83 9.58 -24.50
CA VAL A 28 4.50 11.00 -24.63
C VAL A 28 3.93 11.52 -23.33
N VAL A 29 4.53 12.59 -22.80
CA VAL A 29 4.08 13.27 -21.58
C VAL A 29 3.42 14.59 -21.96
N ARG A 30 2.13 14.73 -21.68
CA ARG A 30 1.29 15.89 -22.06
C ARG A 30 1.34 16.98 -20.98
N ALA A 31 2.50 17.60 -20.77
CA ALA A 31 2.69 18.58 -19.70
C ALA A 31 1.89 19.88 -19.88
N ASP A 32 1.34 20.08 -21.08
CA ASP A 32 0.35 21.10 -21.49
C ASP A 32 -1.11 20.74 -21.16
N GLN A 33 -1.40 19.52 -20.71
CA GLN A 33 -2.75 19.04 -20.43
C GLN A 33 -2.90 18.56 -18.97
N PRO A 34 -2.61 19.40 -17.96
CA PRO A 34 -2.75 19.00 -16.56
C PRO A 34 -4.19 18.56 -16.24
N GLN A 35 -4.31 17.48 -15.48
CA GLN A 35 -5.59 16.93 -15.02
C GLN A 35 -5.80 17.18 -13.51
N GLY A 36 -6.55 16.30 -12.85
CA GLY A 36 -6.85 16.38 -11.42
C GLY A 36 -5.63 16.24 -10.51
N THR A 37 -5.87 16.29 -9.21
CA THR A 37 -4.83 16.12 -8.19
C THR A 37 -4.71 14.64 -7.81
N ILE A 38 -3.49 14.12 -7.83
CA ILE A 38 -3.18 12.81 -7.26
C ILE A 38 -3.28 12.95 -5.74
N ASN A 39 -4.35 12.41 -5.17
CA ASN A 39 -4.56 12.51 -3.73
C ASN A 39 -3.39 11.85 -2.99
N ARG A 40 -2.77 12.58 -2.04
CA ARG A 40 -1.65 12.02 -1.27
C ARG A 40 -2.02 10.68 -0.62
N ASN A 41 -3.28 10.50 -0.22
CA ASN A 41 -3.73 9.30 0.49
C ASN A 41 -3.73 8.02 -0.37
N ILE A 42 -3.48 8.11 -1.68
CA ILE A 42 -3.13 6.94 -2.52
C ILE A 42 -1.89 6.21 -1.98
N TYR A 43 -1.03 6.91 -1.25
CA TYR A 43 0.20 6.38 -0.66
C TYR A 43 0.02 5.97 0.81
N GLY A 44 -1.21 5.63 1.22
CA GLY A 44 -1.56 5.24 2.58
C GLY A 44 -0.99 3.88 2.98
N GLN A 45 -1.00 3.63 4.29
CA GLN A 45 -0.51 2.38 4.90
C GLN A 45 -1.62 1.73 5.72
N PHE A 46 -1.47 0.44 5.99
CA PHE A 46 -2.40 -0.35 6.77
C PHE A 46 -1.66 -1.20 7.82
N ALA A 47 -2.03 -1.11 9.09
CA ALA A 47 -1.45 -1.88 10.19
C ALA A 47 -2.54 -2.55 11.03
N GLU A 48 -2.75 -3.83 10.82
CA GLU A 48 -3.63 -4.66 11.64
C GLU A 48 -2.91 -5.21 12.86
N HIS A 49 -3.66 -5.48 13.92
CA HIS A 49 -3.23 -6.40 14.97
C HIS A 49 -3.11 -7.81 14.39
N LEU A 50 -1.98 -8.10 13.75
CA LEU A 50 -1.72 -9.35 13.05
C LEU A 50 -0.24 -9.72 13.17
N GLY A 51 0.05 -10.95 13.58
CA GLY A 51 1.40 -11.49 13.63
C GLY A 51 2.36 -10.59 14.41
N ARG A 52 3.39 -10.09 13.72
CA ARG A 52 4.38 -9.14 14.28
C ARG A 52 4.26 -7.73 13.68
N GLY A 53 3.09 -7.38 13.13
CA GLY A 53 2.85 -6.07 12.53
C GLY A 53 2.84 -4.96 13.58
N ILE A 54 2.05 -5.15 14.64
CA ILE A 54 2.03 -4.24 15.79
C ILE A 54 3.14 -4.60 16.77
N TYR A 55 3.07 -5.78 17.38
CA TYR A 55 4.06 -6.23 18.36
C TYR A 55 5.37 -6.61 17.68
N ASP A 56 6.51 -6.18 18.22
CA ASP A 56 7.85 -6.20 17.60
C ASP A 56 8.02 -5.23 16.41
N GLY A 57 7.08 -5.23 15.47
CA GLY A 57 7.13 -4.38 14.27
C GLY A 57 6.99 -2.89 14.55
N ILE A 58 6.16 -2.49 15.53
CA ILE A 58 5.92 -1.09 15.89
C ILE A 58 6.10 -0.91 17.40
N TRP A 59 5.32 -1.66 18.17
CA TRP A 59 5.30 -1.64 19.62
C TRP A 59 6.29 -2.65 20.20
N VAL A 60 7.29 -2.15 20.91
CA VAL A 60 8.27 -2.94 21.66
C VAL A 60 8.10 -2.80 23.17
N GLY A 61 7.34 -1.80 23.63
CA GLY A 61 7.15 -1.48 25.04
C GLY A 61 8.22 -0.52 25.59
N GLU A 62 7.80 0.34 26.53
CA GLU A 62 8.63 1.46 27.04
C GLU A 62 9.94 0.99 27.69
N ASN A 63 9.93 -0.20 28.31
CA ASN A 63 11.09 -0.78 28.98
C ASN A 63 11.94 -1.69 28.06
N SER A 64 11.62 -1.75 26.76
CA SER A 64 12.40 -2.54 25.81
C SER A 64 13.81 -1.99 25.65
N PRO A 65 14.84 -2.85 25.49
CA PRO A 65 16.19 -2.42 25.15
C PRO A 65 16.29 -1.87 23.71
N ILE A 66 15.29 -2.17 22.84
CA ILE A 66 15.23 -1.59 21.49
C ILE A 66 14.94 -0.09 21.63
N PRO A 67 15.76 0.80 21.04
CA PRO A 67 15.55 2.25 21.12
C PRO A 67 14.15 2.65 20.67
N ASN A 68 13.39 3.21 21.59
CA ASN A 68 11.98 3.51 21.40
C ASN A 68 11.61 4.87 22.01
N THR A 69 10.49 5.43 21.55
CA THR A 69 9.84 6.59 22.16
C THR A 69 8.48 6.15 22.63
N ARG A 70 8.25 6.19 23.95
CA ARG A 70 6.99 5.72 24.57
C ARG A 70 6.57 4.31 24.12
N GLY A 71 7.53 3.41 23.90
CA GLY A 71 7.31 2.02 23.52
C GLY A 71 7.20 1.76 22.01
N ILE A 72 7.22 2.80 21.17
CA ILE A 72 7.25 2.67 19.70
C ILE A 72 8.70 2.76 19.22
N ARG A 73 9.18 1.75 18.47
CA ARG A 73 10.60 1.68 18.06
C ARG A 73 11.00 2.80 17.08
N ASN A 74 12.14 3.44 17.35
CA ASN A 74 12.55 4.69 16.69
C ASN A 74 13.05 4.51 15.25
N ASP A 75 13.65 3.35 14.96
CA ASP A 75 14.14 2.98 13.63
C ASP A 75 13.01 2.90 12.60
N VAL A 76 11.90 2.26 12.98
CA VAL A 76 10.69 2.16 12.15
C VAL A 76 10.06 3.53 11.95
N VAL A 77 9.87 4.33 13.01
CA VAL A 77 9.34 5.69 12.90
C VAL A 77 10.20 6.54 11.96
N ALA A 78 11.52 6.48 12.08
CA ALA A 78 12.43 7.25 11.24
C ALA A 78 12.34 6.84 9.76
N ALA A 79 12.18 5.55 9.46
CA ALA A 79 11.96 5.05 8.11
C ALA A 79 10.60 5.50 7.57
N LEU A 80 9.53 5.29 8.32
CA LEU A 80 8.16 5.65 7.92
C LEU A 80 8.00 7.15 7.67
N LYS A 81 8.64 8.03 8.46
CA LYS A 81 8.65 9.49 8.21
C LYS A 81 9.25 9.86 6.85
N LYS A 82 10.22 9.11 6.34
CA LYS A 82 10.82 9.38 5.01
C LYS A 82 9.86 9.13 3.86
N LEU A 83 8.86 8.28 4.06
CA LEU A 83 7.79 8.01 3.08
C LEU A 83 6.74 9.12 3.02
N SER A 84 6.73 10.04 3.99
CA SER A 84 5.68 11.06 4.15
C SER A 84 4.29 10.41 4.19
N ILE A 85 4.13 9.37 5.04
CA ILE A 85 2.89 8.59 5.11
C ILE A 85 1.71 9.54 5.38
N PRO A 86 0.73 9.60 4.46
CA PRO A 86 -0.35 10.58 4.54
C PRO A 86 -1.49 10.11 5.41
N VAL A 87 -1.73 8.79 5.46
CA VAL A 87 -2.82 8.17 6.20
C VAL A 87 -2.41 6.76 6.64
N LEU A 88 -2.80 6.37 7.86
CA LEU A 88 -2.57 5.04 8.41
C LEU A 88 -3.89 4.43 8.91
N ARG A 89 -4.23 3.25 8.37
CA ARG A 89 -5.41 2.45 8.76
C ARG A 89 -5.08 1.48 9.91
N TRP A 90 -5.93 1.42 10.94
CA TRP A 90 -5.81 0.56 12.14
C TRP A 90 -7.20 0.47 12.85
N PRO A 91 -7.56 -0.56 13.66
CA PRO A 91 -6.80 -1.73 14.09
C PRO A 91 -6.85 -2.90 13.12
N GLY A 92 -7.56 -2.69 12.01
CA GLY A 92 -7.37 -3.37 10.75
C GLY A 92 -8.35 -4.48 10.43
N GLY A 93 -8.59 -4.67 9.14
CA GLY A 93 -9.09 -5.90 8.55
C GLY A 93 -10.15 -6.62 9.39
N CYS A 94 -10.00 -7.93 9.47
CA CYS A 94 -10.89 -8.79 10.23
C CYS A 94 -10.84 -8.49 11.73
N PHE A 95 -9.67 -8.12 12.28
CA PHE A 95 -9.52 -7.80 13.70
C PHE A 95 -10.43 -6.64 14.14
N ALA A 96 -10.66 -5.64 13.28
CA ALA A 96 -11.45 -4.46 13.61
C ALA A 96 -12.91 -4.79 13.94
N ASP A 97 -13.49 -5.81 13.30
CA ASP A 97 -14.87 -6.25 13.57
C ASP A 97 -14.98 -7.23 14.74
N GLU A 98 -13.87 -7.52 15.44
CA GLU A 98 -13.81 -8.22 16.73
C GLU A 98 -13.26 -7.31 17.86
N TYR A 99 -12.76 -6.12 17.51
CA TYR A 99 -12.10 -5.22 18.45
C TYR A 99 -13.11 -4.37 19.23
N HIS A 100 -12.94 -4.35 20.56
CA HIS A 100 -13.68 -3.46 21.45
C HIS A 100 -12.76 -2.39 22.01
N TRP A 101 -12.89 -1.15 21.54
CA TRP A 101 -11.88 -0.10 21.75
C TRP A 101 -11.58 0.22 23.22
N ARG A 102 -12.53 -0.03 24.11
CA ARG A 102 -12.35 0.16 25.55
C ARG A 102 -11.31 -0.77 26.15
N ASP A 103 -11.06 -1.92 25.54
CA ASP A 103 -10.03 -2.87 25.94
C ASP A 103 -8.62 -2.30 25.73
N GLY A 104 -8.44 -1.40 24.76
CA GLY A 104 -7.17 -0.76 24.41
C GLY A 104 -6.91 0.59 25.06
N ILE A 105 -7.61 0.96 26.14
CA ILE A 105 -7.39 2.23 26.86
C ILE A 105 -7.20 2.02 28.37
N GLY A 106 -6.76 3.07 29.07
CA GLY A 106 -6.48 3.02 30.51
C GLY A 106 -5.11 2.42 30.82
N PRO A 107 -4.81 2.16 32.12
CA PRO A 107 -3.55 1.59 32.55
C PRO A 107 -3.27 0.26 31.83
N ARG A 108 -2.14 0.18 31.12
CA ARG A 108 -1.80 -0.98 30.26
C ARG A 108 -1.80 -2.32 31.01
N ASP A 109 -1.32 -2.33 32.24
CA ASP A 109 -1.26 -3.51 33.11
C ASP A 109 -2.65 -4.03 33.54
N LYS A 110 -3.70 -3.25 33.32
CA LYS A 110 -5.10 -3.61 33.61
C LYS A 110 -5.94 -3.84 32.36
N ARG A 111 -5.38 -3.69 31.17
CA ARG A 111 -6.09 -3.97 29.91
C ARG A 111 -6.35 -5.48 29.80
N PRO A 112 -7.54 -5.90 29.35
CA PRO A 112 -7.86 -7.31 29.24
C PRO A 112 -7.05 -7.95 28.10
N GLN A 113 -6.58 -9.17 28.34
CA GLN A 113 -6.04 -9.99 27.27
C GLN A 113 -7.19 -10.65 26.50
N ARG A 114 -7.16 -10.54 25.18
CA ARG A 114 -8.11 -11.18 24.25
C ARG A 114 -7.41 -12.28 23.46
N ILE A 115 -8.18 -12.99 22.65
CA ILE A 115 -7.66 -13.94 21.66
C ILE A 115 -7.88 -13.30 20.30
N ASN A 116 -6.83 -13.23 19.50
CA ASN A 116 -6.93 -12.86 18.09
C ASN A 116 -7.42 -14.09 17.32
N ALA A 117 -8.75 -14.24 17.22
CA ALA A 117 -9.37 -15.41 16.58
C ALA A 117 -9.15 -15.42 15.07
N SER A 118 -9.13 -14.24 14.45
CA SER A 118 -8.83 -14.05 13.03
C SER A 118 -7.42 -14.54 12.65
N TRP A 119 -6.43 -14.37 13.55
CA TRP A 119 -5.02 -14.58 13.21
C TRP A 119 -4.29 -15.48 14.21
N GLY A 120 -4.41 -16.80 13.99
CA GLY A 120 -3.62 -17.82 14.71
C GLY A 120 -4.07 -18.13 16.14
N GLY A 121 -5.15 -17.51 16.63
CA GLY A 121 -5.67 -17.77 17.99
C GLY A 121 -4.71 -17.33 19.09
N VAL A 122 -3.83 -16.36 18.81
CA VAL A 122 -2.80 -15.90 19.74
C VAL A 122 -3.35 -14.86 20.72
N ALA A 123 -2.69 -14.72 21.87
CA ALA A 123 -3.05 -13.72 22.87
C ALA A 123 -2.81 -12.29 22.34
N GLU A 124 -3.84 -11.44 22.45
CA GLU A 124 -3.79 -10.01 22.20
C GLU A 124 -3.82 -9.28 23.54
N THR A 125 -2.71 -8.63 23.91
CA THR A 125 -2.56 -7.99 25.23
C THR A 125 -3.26 -6.63 25.34
N ASN A 126 -3.66 -6.03 24.21
CA ASN A 126 -4.15 -4.66 24.09
C ASN A 126 -3.16 -3.60 24.61
N ALA A 127 -1.86 -3.93 24.72
CA ALA A 127 -0.84 -2.98 25.15
C ALA A 127 -0.62 -1.85 24.14
N PHE A 128 -0.93 -2.10 22.86
CA PHE A 128 -1.07 -1.07 21.84
C PHE A 128 -2.56 -0.88 21.54
N GLY A 129 -3.11 0.28 21.88
CA GLY A 129 -4.50 0.62 21.64
C GLY A 129 -4.63 2.07 21.16
N THR A 130 -5.76 2.72 21.46
CA THR A 130 -6.08 4.04 20.86
C THR A 130 -5.01 5.09 21.10
N HIS A 131 -4.48 5.21 22.32
CA HIS A 131 -3.47 6.24 22.62
C HIS A 131 -2.18 6.00 21.84
N GLU A 132 -1.73 4.76 21.78
CA GLU A 132 -0.49 4.37 21.13
C GLU A 132 -0.57 4.50 19.62
N PHE A 133 -1.71 4.14 19.03
CA PHE A 133 -1.98 4.36 17.61
C PHE A 133 -1.99 5.85 17.26
N MET A 134 -2.67 6.68 18.04
CA MET A 134 -2.71 8.12 17.78
C MET A 134 -1.34 8.78 17.99
N ASP A 135 -0.56 8.33 18.97
CA ASP A 135 0.84 8.75 19.15
C ASP A 135 1.69 8.37 17.92
N LEU A 136 1.54 7.16 17.38
CA LEU A 136 2.23 6.74 16.16
C LEU A 136 1.88 7.66 14.98
N CYS A 137 0.59 7.94 14.76
CA CYS A 137 0.13 8.88 13.72
C CYS A 137 0.78 10.26 13.88
N GLU A 138 0.79 10.83 15.08
CA GLU A 138 1.45 12.11 15.37
C GLU A 138 2.97 12.04 15.13
N MET A 139 3.63 10.93 15.51
CA MET A 139 5.06 10.73 15.34
C MET A 139 5.46 10.66 13.86
N ILE A 140 4.67 10.01 13.00
CA ILE A 140 4.97 9.88 11.56
C ILE A 140 4.37 11.00 10.71
N GLY A 141 3.45 11.80 11.27
CA GLY A 141 2.76 12.89 10.56
C GLY A 141 1.60 12.43 9.67
N ALA A 142 0.99 11.28 9.97
CA ALA A 142 -0.12 10.72 9.20
C ALA A 142 -1.48 11.12 9.79
N ASP A 143 -2.50 11.31 8.93
CA ASP A 143 -3.88 11.33 9.38
C ASP A 143 -4.29 9.92 9.87
N ALA A 144 -5.09 9.85 10.94
CA ALA A 144 -5.64 8.59 11.43
C ALA A 144 -6.83 8.13 10.58
N TYR A 145 -6.80 6.87 10.16
CA TYR A 145 -7.93 6.13 9.59
C TYR A 145 -8.30 4.97 10.53
N VAL A 146 -9.40 5.13 11.26
CA VAL A 146 -9.82 4.17 12.30
C VAL A 146 -10.85 3.20 11.75
N GLY A 147 -10.61 1.90 11.86
CA GLY A 147 -11.59 0.84 11.57
C GLY A 147 -12.50 0.60 12.77
N GLY A 148 -13.79 0.91 12.63
CA GLY A 148 -14.79 0.64 13.66
C GLY A 148 -15.49 -0.70 13.48
N ASN A 149 -15.85 -1.30 14.60
CA ASN A 149 -16.51 -2.60 14.68
C ASN A 149 -18.01 -2.49 14.37
N VAL A 150 -18.46 -3.12 13.27
CA VAL A 150 -19.88 -3.32 12.95
C VAL A 150 -20.31 -4.76 13.22
N GLY A 151 -19.47 -5.72 12.87
CA GLY A 151 -19.80 -7.15 12.90
C GLY A 151 -20.20 -7.67 14.29
N SER A 152 -19.47 -7.28 15.33
CA SER A 152 -19.74 -7.70 16.72
C SER A 152 -19.93 -6.55 17.71
N GLY A 153 -19.71 -5.31 17.26
CA GLY A 153 -19.87 -4.09 18.03
C GLY A 153 -21.29 -3.53 18.04
N THR A 154 -21.45 -2.33 18.59
CA THR A 154 -22.73 -1.61 18.61
C THR A 154 -22.60 -0.18 18.07
N PRO A 155 -23.69 0.45 17.57
CA PRO A 155 -23.64 1.85 17.18
C PRO A 155 -23.22 2.79 18.31
N GLN A 156 -23.58 2.46 19.56
CA GLN A 156 -23.16 3.22 20.74
C GLN A 156 -21.65 3.13 20.94
N GLU A 157 -21.07 1.92 20.87
CA GLU A 157 -19.64 1.73 21.04
C GLU A 157 -18.82 2.58 20.07
N MET A 158 -19.21 2.59 18.79
CA MET A 158 -18.56 3.38 17.75
C MET A 158 -18.72 4.89 17.98
N MET A 159 -19.93 5.34 18.32
CA MET A 159 -20.22 6.74 18.66
C MET A 159 -19.34 7.22 19.82
N GLU A 160 -19.26 6.44 20.90
CA GLU A 160 -18.46 6.78 22.08
C GLU A 160 -16.97 6.84 21.75
N TRP A 161 -16.49 5.99 20.83
CA TRP A 161 -15.08 6.01 20.44
C TRP A 161 -14.70 7.30 19.71
N VAL A 162 -15.57 7.75 18.79
CA VAL A 162 -15.37 9.02 18.07
C VAL A 162 -15.38 10.19 19.06
N GLU A 163 -16.33 10.24 20.00
CA GLU A 163 -16.36 11.27 21.04
C GLU A 163 -15.09 11.25 21.90
N TYR A 164 -14.67 10.06 22.36
CA TYR A 164 -13.47 9.87 23.16
C TYR A 164 -12.23 10.47 22.49
N MET A 165 -12.06 10.21 21.19
CA MET A 165 -10.90 10.67 20.44
C MET A 165 -10.96 12.17 20.11
N THR A 166 -12.13 12.71 19.77
CA THR A 166 -12.23 14.00 19.07
C THR A 166 -12.89 15.14 19.86
N SER A 167 -13.60 14.85 20.95
CA SER A 167 -14.30 15.88 21.72
C SER A 167 -13.38 16.62 22.71
N ASP A 168 -13.48 17.95 22.76
CA ASP A 168 -12.90 18.81 23.80
C ASP A 168 -13.88 19.15 24.94
N SER A 169 -15.13 18.67 24.87
CA SER A 169 -16.15 18.98 25.86
C SER A 169 -15.82 18.46 27.27
N ASP A 170 -16.55 18.95 28.27
CA ASP A 170 -16.54 18.41 29.63
C ASP A 170 -17.50 17.21 29.73
N SER A 171 -17.23 16.15 28.96
CA SER A 171 -17.99 14.90 28.99
C SER A 171 -17.23 13.79 29.72
N ASN A 172 -17.97 12.75 30.14
CA ASN A 172 -17.35 11.57 30.77
C ASN A 172 -16.28 10.92 29.89
N LEU A 173 -16.47 10.88 28.57
CA LEU A 173 -15.55 10.28 27.61
C LEU A 173 -14.33 11.16 27.35
N ALA A 174 -14.52 12.46 27.12
CA ALA A 174 -13.42 13.40 26.97
C ALA A 174 -12.55 13.44 28.25
N ASN A 175 -13.18 13.47 29.43
CA ASN A 175 -12.47 13.40 30.70
C ASN A 175 -11.79 12.06 30.94
N LEU A 176 -12.34 10.94 30.43
CA LEU A 176 -11.65 9.65 30.46
C LEU A 176 -10.38 9.68 29.59
N ARG A 177 -10.41 10.33 28.42
CA ARG A 177 -9.21 10.54 27.61
C ARG A 177 -8.16 11.37 28.36
N ARG A 178 -8.56 12.47 29.00
CA ARG A 178 -7.68 13.31 29.83
C ARG A 178 -7.03 12.51 30.95
N ARG A 179 -7.82 11.75 31.72
CA ARG A 179 -7.32 10.85 32.79
C ARG A 179 -6.33 9.80 32.28
N ASN A 180 -6.50 9.36 31.03
CA ASN A 180 -5.58 8.40 30.39
C ASN A 180 -4.33 9.07 29.79
N GLY A 181 -4.10 10.36 30.03
CA GLY A 181 -2.85 11.05 29.67
C GLY A 181 -2.91 11.91 28.42
N ARG A 182 -4.08 12.05 27.77
CA ARG A 182 -4.26 12.93 26.61
C ARG A 182 -5.26 14.05 26.89
N GLU A 183 -4.72 15.25 27.12
CA GLU A 183 -5.53 16.42 27.44
C GLU A 183 -6.41 16.89 26.27
N LYS A 184 -5.78 17.27 25.16
CA LYS A 184 -6.47 17.78 23.97
C LYS A 184 -7.02 16.63 23.10
N PRO A 185 -8.13 16.81 22.38
CA PRO A 185 -8.57 15.81 21.41
C PRO A 185 -7.49 15.56 20.34
N TRP A 186 -7.60 14.42 19.67
CA TRP A 186 -6.88 14.17 18.43
C TRP A 186 -7.74 14.55 17.23
N LYS A 187 -7.09 14.67 16.07
CA LYS A 187 -7.78 14.72 14.78
C LYS A 187 -7.94 13.31 14.25
N VAL A 188 -9.16 12.94 13.88
CA VAL A 188 -9.47 11.67 13.18
C VAL A 188 -10.01 12.05 11.81
N GLY A 189 -9.21 11.79 10.77
CA GLY A 189 -9.55 12.17 9.40
C GLY A 189 -10.56 11.22 8.77
N TYR A 190 -10.41 9.93 9.03
CA TYR A 190 -11.17 8.88 8.35
C TYR A 190 -11.65 7.82 9.35
N PHE A 191 -12.84 7.30 9.12
CA PHE A 191 -13.43 6.26 9.95
C PHE A 191 -14.15 5.23 9.08
N ALA A 192 -13.71 3.98 9.16
CA ALA A 192 -14.32 2.85 8.47
C ALA A 192 -15.50 2.34 9.32
N VAL A 193 -16.65 2.21 8.69
CA VAL A 193 -17.87 1.71 9.34
C VAL A 193 -18.00 0.23 9.02
N GLY A 194 -17.20 -0.59 9.71
CA GLY A 194 -17.02 -2.02 9.43
C GLY A 194 -15.94 -2.28 8.38
N ASN A 195 -15.48 -3.52 8.34
CA ASN A 195 -14.52 -4.07 7.39
C ASN A 195 -15.00 -5.43 6.87
N GLU A 196 -14.81 -5.69 5.57
CA GLU A 196 -15.09 -6.97 4.92
C GLU A 196 -16.38 -7.63 5.43
N ASN A 197 -17.45 -6.83 5.55
CA ASN A 197 -18.67 -7.32 6.19
C ASN A 197 -19.34 -8.44 5.38
N TRP A 198 -18.97 -8.61 4.09
CA TRP A 198 -19.30 -9.78 3.27
C TRP A 198 -18.64 -11.09 3.73
N GLY A 199 -17.54 -11.01 4.48
CA GLY A 199 -16.73 -12.13 4.96
C GLY A 199 -16.56 -12.10 6.48
N CYS A 200 -15.34 -11.88 6.97
CA CYS A 200 -15.03 -11.96 8.39
C CYS A 200 -15.80 -10.94 9.26
N GLY A 201 -16.22 -9.80 8.70
CA GLY A 201 -17.02 -8.80 9.40
C GLY A 201 -18.51 -9.14 9.58
N GLY A 202 -18.92 -10.40 9.36
CA GLY A 202 -20.28 -10.87 9.68
C GLY A 202 -21.02 -11.67 8.60
N ASN A 203 -20.35 -12.04 7.49
CA ASN A 203 -20.94 -12.79 6.37
C ASN A 203 -22.27 -12.20 5.86
N MET A 204 -22.32 -10.88 5.80
CA MET A 204 -23.52 -10.11 5.47
C MET A 204 -23.77 -10.11 3.97
N ARG A 205 -25.05 -10.11 3.59
CA ARG A 205 -25.47 -9.72 2.24
C ARG A 205 -25.33 -8.19 2.09
N PRO A 206 -25.08 -7.65 0.89
CA PRO A 206 -24.95 -6.21 0.69
C PRO A 206 -26.20 -5.44 1.14
N GLU A 207 -27.39 -6.04 1.00
CA GLU A 207 -28.65 -5.41 1.44
C GLU A 207 -28.68 -5.19 2.95
N TYR A 208 -28.21 -6.18 3.70
CA TYR A 208 -28.17 -6.09 5.15
C TYR A 208 -27.09 -5.13 5.63
N TYR A 209 -25.89 -5.21 5.03
CA TYR A 209 -24.82 -4.28 5.37
C TYR A 209 -25.18 -2.83 5.04
N ALA A 210 -25.88 -2.55 3.94
CA ALA A 210 -26.32 -1.19 3.61
C ALA A 210 -27.21 -0.58 4.71
N ASP A 211 -28.10 -1.38 5.31
CA ASP A 211 -28.93 -0.94 6.43
C ASP A 211 -28.12 -0.72 7.71
N GLU A 212 -27.21 -1.64 8.05
CA GLU A 212 -26.32 -1.47 9.20
C GLU A 212 -25.38 -0.27 9.03
N TYR A 213 -24.77 -0.08 7.85
CA TYR A 213 -23.94 1.09 7.55
C TYR A 213 -24.71 2.39 7.81
N ARG A 214 -25.92 2.54 7.26
CA ARG A 214 -26.75 3.75 7.46
C ARG A 214 -27.06 3.98 8.93
N ARG A 215 -27.32 2.90 9.67
CA ARG A 215 -27.58 2.96 11.12
C ARG A 215 -26.35 3.43 11.88
N PHE A 216 -25.20 2.77 11.73
CA PHE A 216 -23.96 3.12 12.43
C PHE A 216 -23.45 4.51 12.04
N ALA A 217 -23.40 4.82 10.73
CA ALA A 217 -22.92 6.09 10.19
C ALA A 217 -23.74 7.32 10.64
N THR A 218 -24.98 7.12 11.10
CA THR A 218 -25.83 8.19 11.66
C THR A 218 -25.28 8.72 12.99
N PHE A 219 -24.63 7.87 13.78
CA PHE A 219 -24.17 8.21 15.13
C PHE A 219 -22.71 8.68 15.19
N ILE A 220 -21.97 8.57 14.09
CA ILE A 220 -20.68 9.24 13.95
C ILE A 220 -20.95 10.75 13.79
N LYS A 221 -20.57 11.54 14.80
CA LYS A 221 -20.74 12.99 14.84
C LYS A 221 -19.41 13.71 14.79
N ASP A 222 -19.45 14.93 14.30
CA ASP A 222 -18.33 15.85 14.35
C ASP A 222 -18.31 16.56 15.71
N TYR A 223 -17.17 16.48 16.39
CA TYR A 223 -16.93 17.15 17.67
C TYR A 223 -15.79 18.14 17.53
N SER A 224 -15.93 19.31 18.16
CA SER A 224 -14.81 20.25 18.37
C SER A 224 -14.05 20.64 17.09
N GLY A 225 -14.79 20.78 15.98
CA GLY A 225 -14.26 21.13 14.66
C GLY A 225 -13.60 19.98 13.89
N ASN A 226 -13.58 18.76 14.43
CA ASN A 226 -13.13 17.58 13.70
C ASN A 226 -14.24 17.06 12.77
N HIS A 227 -13.97 17.03 11.47
CA HIS A 227 -14.88 16.50 10.46
C HIS A 227 -14.46 15.10 10.01
N VAL A 228 -15.18 14.08 10.47
CA VAL A 228 -14.83 12.67 10.18
C VAL A 228 -15.36 12.27 8.81
N LYS A 229 -14.49 11.79 7.93
CA LYS A 229 -14.90 11.16 6.67
C LYS A 229 -15.25 9.71 6.88
N LYS A 230 -16.50 9.33 6.59
CA LYS A 230 -17.03 7.99 6.80
C LYS A 230 -16.81 7.13 5.55
N ILE A 231 -16.17 5.99 5.73
CA ILE A 231 -15.85 5.03 4.67
C ILE A 231 -16.73 3.79 4.88
N ALA A 232 -17.50 3.44 3.86
CA ALA A 232 -18.30 2.22 3.88
C ALA A 232 -17.46 1.03 3.40
N SER A 233 -17.64 -0.14 4.03
CA SER A 233 -17.10 -1.42 3.59
C SER A 233 -17.70 -1.78 2.24
N GLY A 234 -16.91 -1.64 1.18
CA GLY A 234 -17.27 -2.10 -0.14
C GLY A 234 -17.04 -3.59 -0.34
N GLY A 235 -17.22 -4.00 -1.59
CA GLY A 235 -17.08 -5.38 -2.05
C GLY A 235 -15.63 -5.77 -2.34
N VAL A 236 -15.46 -7.06 -2.62
CA VAL A 236 -14.17 -7.67 -2.95
C VAL A 236 -14.09 -7.94 -4.45
N GLU A 237 -12.90 -7.73 -5.02
CA GLU A 237 -12.62 -7.93 -6.44
C GLU A 237 -13.73 -7.38 -7.37
N ASP A 238 -14.43 -8.26 -8.09
CA ASP A 238 -15.45 -7.98 -9.09
C ASP A 238 -16.89 -8.15 -8.56
N ASP A 239 -17.10 -8.06 -7.24
CA ASP A 239 -18.45 -7.98 -6.64
C ASP A 239 -19.11 -6.61 -6.92
N TYR A 240 -19.46 -6.42 -8.19
CA TYR A 240 -20.15 -5.25 -8.69
C TYR A 240 -21.56 -5.10 -8.12
N LYS A 241 -22.18 -6.21 -7.66
CA LYS A 241 -23.49 -6.17 -7.02
C LYS A 241 -23.40 -5.42 -5.70
N TRP A 242 -22.35 -5.66 -4.92
CA TRP A 242 -22.11 -4.92 -3.67
C TRP A 242 -22.00 -3.42 -3.92
N THR A 243 -21.22 -3.01 -4.93
CA THR A 243 -21.04 -1.60 -5.30
C THR A 243 -22.34 -0.95 -5.72
N ASP A 244 -23.08 -1.57 -6.64
CA ASP A 244 -24.34 -1.03 -7.17
C ASP A 244 -25.36 -0.84 -6.04
N LEU A 245 -25.49 -1.86 -5.19
CA LEU A 245 -26.45 -1.83 -4.11
C LEU A 245 -26.10 -0.81 -3.03
N LEU A 246 -24.85 -0.81 -2.55
CA LEU A 246 -24.43 0.10 -1.48
C LEU A 246 -24.47 1.56 -1.95
N MET A 247 -24.06 1.85 -3.18
CA MET A 247 -24.19 3.19 -3.76
C MET A 247 -25.65 3.64 -3.86
N SER A 248 -26.56 2.75 -4.29
CA SER A 248 -27.99 3.06 -4.41
C SER A 248 -28.66 3.37 -3.06
N GLN A 249 -28.30 2.64 -2.00
CA GLN A 249 -28.98 2.72 -0.70
C GLN A 249 -28.32 3.68 0.29
N ALA A 250 -27.00 3.82 0.23
CA ALA A 250 -26.21 4.50 1.26
C ALA A 250 -25.24 5.57 0.71
N GLY A 251 -25.12 5.73 -0.62
CA GLY A 251 -24.14 6.64 -1.23
C GLY A 251 -24.19 8.09 -0.73
N ARG A 252 -25.38 8.59 -0.34
CA ARG A 252 -25.56 9.95 0.22
C ARG A 252 -25.01 10.13 1.65
N GLN A 253 -24.66 9.04 2.35
CA GLN A 253 -24.22 9.07 3.75
C GLN A 253 -22.74 8.72 3.92
N MET A 254 -22.02 8.44 2.83
CA MET A 254 -20.60 8.09 2.84
C MET A 254 -19.76 9.16 2.15
N GLN A 255 -18.49 9.24 2.54
CA GLN A 255 -17.46 10.05 1.86
C GLN A 255 -16.49 9.15 1.10
N GLY A 256 -16.50 7.84 1.36
CA GLY A 256 -15.79 6.87 0.56
C GLY A 256 -16.42 5.48 0.59
N TYR A 257 -16.08 4.71 -0.42
CA TYR A 257 -16.42 3.30 -0.61
C TYR A 257 -15.12 2.52 -0.73
N SER A 258 -14.92 1.48 0.11
CA SER A 258 -13.69 0.70 0.04
C SER A 258 -13.69 -0.33 -1.10
N LEU A 259 -12.51 -0.74 -1.56
CA LEU A 259 -12.32 -1.84 -2.51
C LEU A 259 -11.10 -2.65 -2.11
N HIS A 260 -11.27 -3.97 -2.00
CA HIS A 260 -10.19 -4.88 -1.65
C HIS A 260 -9.81 -5.75 -2.85
N PHE A 261 -8.51 -5.78 -3.18
CA PHE A 261 -7.99 -6.67 -4.21
C PHE A 261 -6.51 -7.04 -3.97
N TYR A 262 -6.29 -8.32 -3.68
CA TYR A 262 -4.97 -8.90 -3.45
C TYR A 262 -4.39 -9.55 -4.73
N THR A 263 -3.08 -9.41 -4.91
CA THR A 263 -2.32 -10.04 -6.00
C THR A 263 -1.71 -11.37 -5.52
N LEU A 264 -2.36 -12.47 -5.86
CA LEU A 264 -1.93 -13.86 -5.67
C LEU A 264 -1.35 -14.40 -7.00
N PRO A 265 -0.06 -14.77 -7.11
CA PRO A 265 0.54 -15.26 -8.35
C PRO A 265 -0.27 -16.32 -9.10
N THR A 266 -0.83 -17.28 -8.37
CA THR A 266 -1.59 -18.42 -8.94
C THR A 266 -3.08 -18.13 -9.07
N SER A 267 -3.58 -17.01 -8.53
CA SER A 267 -5.01 -16.74 -8.30
C SER A 267 -5.75 -17.83 -7.50
N ASN A 268 -5.02 -18.68 -6.77
CA ASN A 268 -5.59 -19.73 -5.93
C ASN A 268 -5.27 -19.43 -4.45
N TRP A 269 -6.31 -19.29 -3.64
CA TRP A 269 -6.18 -19.01 -2.21
C TRP A 269 -5.54 -20.16 -1.42
N ASP A 270 -5.67 -21.42 -1.86
CA ASP A 270 -5.07 -22.58 -1.17
C ASP A 270 -3.58 -22.76 -1.50
N ARG A 271 -3.13 -22.17 -2.60
CA ARG A 271 -1.74 -22.23 -3.06
C ARG A 271 -1.42 -20.95 -3.80
N LYS A 272 -0.97 -19.92 -3.11
CA LYS A 272 -0.83 -18.56 -3.64
C LYS A 272 0.43 -18.40 -4.48
N GLY A 273 1.47 -19.19 -4.18
CA GLY A 273 2.80 -19.09 -4.76
C GLY A 273 3.81 -18.53 -3.74
N SER A 274 5.09 -18.76 -3.99
CA SER A 274 6.17 -18.37 -3.08
C SER A 274 6.62 -16.92 -3.30
N ALA A 275 6.97 -16.22 -2.21
CA ALA A 275 7.60 -14.91 -2.27
C ALA A 275 9.05 -14.92 -2.80
N THR A 276 9.73 -16.08 -2.78
CA THR A 276 11.18 -16.18 -3.07
C THR A 276 11.55 -17.28 -4.08
N GLN A 277 10.73 -18.31 -4.21
CA GLN A 277 10.97 -19.47 -5.07
C GLN A 277 9.94 -19.53 -6.18
N PHE A 278 10.21 -18.80 -7.27
CA PHE A 278 9.30 -18.68 -8.39
C PHE A 278 10.09 -18.58 -9.70
N ASP A 279 9.45 -18.96 -10.80
CA ASP A 279 9.98 -18.85 -12.14
C ASP A 279 9.39 -17.64 -12.90
N GLU A 280 9.70 -17.54 -14.19
CA GLU A 280 9.14 -16.48 -15.05
C GLU A 280 7.62 -16.63 -15.23
N GLY A 281 7.09 -17.85 -15.12
CA GLY A 281 5.65 -18.13 -15.17
C GLY A 281 4.90 -17.46 -14.03
N GLU A 282 5.35 -17.67 -12.80
CA GLU A 282 4.76 -17.02 -11.62
C GLU A 282 5.06 -15.51 -11.58
N TRP A 283 6.20 -15.05 -12.10
CA TRP A 283 6.44 -13.61 -12.32
C TRP A 283 5.37 -13.01 -13.23
N HIS A 284 5.16 -13.60 -14.41
CA HIS A 284 4.19 -13.13 -15.40
C HIS A 284 2.75 -13.20 -14.86
N ALA A 285 2.37 -14.30 -14.22
CA ALA A 285 1.04 -14.47 -13.64
C ALA A 285 0.75 -13.45 -12.52
N THR A 286 1.76 -13.09 -11.72
CA THR A 286 1.65 -11.99 -10.74
C THR A 286 1.29 -10.68 -11.43
N LEU A 287 1.92 -10.37 -12.56
CA LEU A 287 1.65 -9.15 -13.33
C LEU A 287 0.27 -9.17 -13.97
N VAL A 288 -0.13 -10.30 -14.57
CA VAL A 288 -1.48 -10.49 -15.14
C VAL A 288 -2.53 -10.18 -14.08
N ARG A 289 -2.37 -10.74 -12.87
CA ARG A 289 -3.33 -10.50 -11.80
C ARG A 289 -3.30 -9.07 -11.30
N THR A 290 -2.12 -8.50 -11.05
CA THR A 290 -2.02 -7.15 -10.47
C THR A 290 -2.60 -6.08 -11.40
N LEU A 291 -2.45 -6.24 -12.71
CA LEU A 291 -3.01 -5.33 -13.71
C LEU A 291 -4.54 -5.36 -13.79
N ARG A 292 -5.21 -6.40 -13.25
CA ARG A 292 -6.68 -6.40 -13.12
C ARG A 292 -7.19 -5.24 -12.26
N MET A 293 -6.35 -4.67 -11.39
CA MET A 293 -6.72 -3.50 -10.58
C MET A 293 -7.30 -2.36 -11.44
N ASP A 294 -6.72 -2.11 -12.62
CA ASP A 294 -7.22 -1.08 -13.55
C ASP A 294 -8.66 -1.37 -14.02
N GLU A 295 -8.92 -2.61 -14.42
CA GLU A 295 -10.25 -3.04 -14.85
C GLU A 295 -11.27 -2.93 -13.71
N LEU A 296 -10.89 -3.36 -12.50
CA LEU A 296 -11.74 -3.33 -11.31
C LEU A 296 -12.10 -1.89 -10.95
N ILE A 297 -11.12 -0.99 -10.89
CA ILE A 297 -11.36 0.43 -10.61
C ILE A 297 -12.30 1.03 -11.65
N ARG A 298 -12.06 0.79 -12.94
CA ARG A 298 -12.91 1.31 -14.01
C ARG A 298 -14.34 0.83 -13.86
N LYS A 299 -14.57 -0.47 -13.70
CA LYS A 299 -15.93 -1.05 -13.62
C LYS A 299 -16.66 -0.62 -12.35
N HIS A 300 -15.98 -0.56 -11.20
CA HIS A 300 -16.58 -0.02 -9.98
C HIS A 300 -16.91 1.47 -10.12
N THR A 301 -16.01 2.26 -10.71
CA THR A 301 -16.25 3.68 -10.98
C THR A 301 -17.45 3.90 -11.90
N GLU A 302 -17.58 3.11 -12.97
CA GLU A 302 -18.75 3.15 -13.87
C GLU A 302 -20.07 2.92 -13.13
N ILE A 303 -20.07 2.04 -12.13
CA ILE A 303 -21.24 1.80 -11.28
C ILE A 303 -21.48 2.97 -10.32
N MET A 304 -20.43 3.46 -9.66
CA MET A 304 -20.53 4.62 -8.77
C MET A 304 -21.04 5.85 -9.52
N ASP A 305 -20.59 6.09 -10.76
CA ASP A 305 -21.00 7.21 -11.61
C ASP A 305 -22.50 7.20 -11.95
N LYS A 306 -23.18 6.03 -11.92
CA LYS A 306 -24.65 5.96 -12.07
C LYS A 306 -25.39 6.71 -10.96
N TYR A 307 -24.82 6.74 -9.75
CA TYR A 307 -25.45 7.30 -8.55
C TYR A 307 -24.81 8.60 -8.09
N ASP A 308 -23.52 8.80 -8.41
CA ASP A 308 -22.70 9.94 -8.01
C ASP A 308 -21.78 10.39 -9.16
N PRO A 309 -22.36 10.95 -10.25
CA PRO A 309 -21.58 11.38 -11.43
C PRO A 309 -20.62 12.56 -11.14
N GLN A 310 -20.83 13.27 -10.03
CA GLN A 310 -19.99 14.40 -9.59
C GLN A 310 -18.80 13.96 -8.72
N LYS A 311 -18.68 12.66 -8.46
CA LYS A 311 -17.56 12.03 -7.75
C LYS A 311 -17.36 12.50 -6.31
N HIS A 312 -18.44 12.73 -5.57
CA HIS A 312 -18.37 13.07 -4.15
C HIS A 312 -17.88 11.92 -3.27
N VAL A 313 -18.23 10.67 -3.61
CA VAL A 313 -17.80 9.48 -2.89
C VAL A 313 -16.47 8.99 -3.49
N GLY A 314 -15.38 9.11 -2.73
CA GLY A 314 -14.09 8.58 -3.18
C GLY A 314 -14.08 7.06 -3.19
N LEU A 315 -13.43 6.46 -4.18
CA LEU A 315 -13.05 5.05 -4.14
C LEU A 315 -11.77 4.93 -3.29
N MET A 316 -11.81 4.08 -2.27
CA MET A 316 -10.70 3.85 -1.34
C MET A 316 -10.20 2.41 -1.54
N VAL A 317 -9.06 2.21 -2.19
CA VAL A 317 -8.48 0.88 -2.37
C VAL A 317 -7.66 0.53 -1.13
N ASP A 318 -8.34 0.34 0.01
CA ASP A 318 -7.74 0.31 1.35
C ASP A 318 -7.30 -1.08 1.82
N GLU A 319 -7.33 -2.07 0.93
CA GLU A 319 -6.52 -3.29 0.97
C GLU A 319 -6.07 -3.72 -0.43
N TRP A 320 -4.76 -3.69 -0.66
CA TRP A 320 -4.14 -4.20 -1.88
C TRP A 320 -2.70 -4.64 -1.61
N GLY A 321 -2.13 -5.37 -2.56
CA GLY A 321 -0.73 -5.82 -2.50
C GLY A 321 -0.60 -7.31 -2.76
N THR A 322 0.63 -7.82 -2.70
CA THR A 322 0.93 -9.23 -2.90
C THR A 322 0.61 -10.05 -1.66
N TRP A 323 0.02 -11.22 -1.88
CA TRP A 323 -0.20 -12.21 -0.84
C TRP A 323 0.36 -13.55 -1.31
N TYR A 324 1.33 -14.06 -0.57
CA TYR A 324 2.02 -15.31 -0.86
C TYR A 324 1.70 -16.38 0.18
N ASP A 325 2.10 -17.62 -0.10
CA ASP A 325 2.16 -18.66 0.92
C ASP A 325 3.18 -18.24 1.99
N ALA A 326 3.01 -18.67 3.24
CA ALA A 326 3.93 -18.35 4.31
C ALA A 326 5.35 -18.83 3.98
N GLU A 327 6.34 -18.09 4.47
CA GLU A 327 7.74 -18.52 4.36
C GLU A 327 7.94 -19.90 5.00
N PRO A 328 8.82 -20.76 4.45
CA PRO A 328 9.08 -22.08 5.00
C PRO A 328 9.38 -22.04 6.51
N GLY A 329 8.59 -22.80 7.29
CA GLY A 329 8.72 -22.86 8.75
C GLY A 329 8.09 -21.70 9.52
N LYS A 330 7.34 -20.81 8.87
CA LYS A 330 6.52 -19.78 9.50
C LYS A 330 5.05 -20.18 9.48
N ASP A 331 4.29 -19.70 10.46
CA ASP A 331 2.85 -19.92 10.56
C ASP A 331 2.09 -18.99 9.60
N MET A 332 1.14 -19.55 8.85
CA MET A 332 0.22 -18.80 7.99
C MET A 332 -0.55 -17.74 8.77
N GLY A 333 -0.87 -17.96 10.05
CA GLY A 333 -1.57 -16.98 10.89
C GLY A 333 -0.78 -15.70 11.16
N THR A 334 0.52 -15.66 10.83
CA THR A 334 1.36 -14.46 10.96
C THR A 334 1.46 -13.63 9.69
N LEU A 335 1.08 -14.21 8.54
CA LEU A 335 1.22 -13.62 7.20
C LEU A 335 2.58 -12.99 6.92
N TYR A 336 3.65 -13.52 7.52
CA TYR A 336 5.00 -13.12 7.22
C TYR A 336 5.43 -13.68 5.86
N GLN A 337 5.78 -12.79 4.94
CA GLN A 337 6.35 -13.11 3.62
C GLN A 337 7.55 -12.22 3.34
N GLN A 338 8.48 -12.70 2.50
CA GLN A 338 9.57 -11.86 2.03
C GLN A 338 9.08 -10.84 0.98
N ASN A 339 9.88 -9.81 0.70
CA ASN A 339 9.61 -8.78 -0.29
C ASN A 339 10.81 -8.62 -1.25
N GLY A 340 10.56 -8.79 -2.55
CA GLY A 340 11.56 -8.78 -3.61
C GLY A 340 11.32 -7.73 -4.68
N ILE A 341 12.16 -7.73 -5.73
CA ILE A 341 11.98 -6.83 -6.87
C ILE A 341 10.61 -7.04 -7.56
N ARG A 342 10.03 -8.25 -7.51
CA ARG A 342 8.66 -8.52 -8.00
C ARG A 342 7.62 -7.66 -7.29
N ASP A 343 7.71 -7.53 -5.98
CA ASP A 343 6.81 -6.70 -5.16
C ASP A 343 6.98 -5.21 -5.46
N ALA A 344 8.21 -4.75 -5.69
CA ALA A 344 8.46 -3.38 -6.13
C ALA A 344 7.78 -3.09 -7.49
N ILE A 345 7.81 -4.03 -8.44
CA ILE A 345 7.10 -3.87 -9.71
C ILE A 345 5.59 -3.81 -9.47
N VAL A 346 5.03 -4.68 -8.62
CA VAL A 346 3.60 -4.65 -8.26
C VAL A 346 3.22 -3.30 -7.64
N ALA A 347 4.02 -2.76 -6.72
CA ALA A 347 3.77 -1.46 -6.12
C ALA A 347 3.82 -0.33 -7.14
N GLY A 348 4.86 -0.30 -8.00
CA GLY A 348 4.99 0.72 -9.05
C GLY A 348 3.82 0.67 -10.03
N VAL A 349 3.35 -0.53 -10.38
CA VAL A 349 2.22 -0.73 -11.28
C VAL A 349 0.92 -0.19 -10.69
N ASN A 350 0.58 -0.58 -9.47
CA ASN A 350 -0.66 -0.16 -8.84
C ASN A 350 -0.67 1.34 -8.53
N LEU A 351 0.45 1.91 -8.07
CA LEU A 351 0.54 3.35 -7.83
C LEU A 351 0.37 4.15 -9.13
N ASN A 352 0.90 3.66 -10.27
CA ASN A 352 0.63 4.28 -11.56
C ASN A 352 -0.87 4.20 -11.94
N ILE A 353 -1.52 3.06 -11.73
CA ILE A 353 -2.97 2.88 -11.97
C ILE A 353 -3.77 3.86 -11.10
N PHE A 354 -3.49 3.91 -9.79
CA PHE A 354 -4.21 4.81 -8.89
C PHE A 354 -4.02 6.29 -9.25
N ASN A 355 -2.81 6.68 -9.65
CA ASN A 355 -2.56 8.04 -10.15
C ASN A 355 -3.44 8.35 -11.37
N GLN A 356 -3.55 7.41 -12.32
CA GLN A 356 -4.36 7.58 -13.54
C GLN A 356 -5.86 7.68 -13.25
N HIS A 357 -6.35 7.01 -12.20
CA HIS A 357 -7.74 7.08 -11.73
C HIS A 357 -7.94 8.06 -10.56
N SER A 358 -7.06 9.04 -10.41
CA SER A 358 -7.06 9.97 -9.26
C SER A 358 -8.25 10.93 -9.21
N ASP A 359 -9.12 10.91 -10.22
CA ASP A 359 -10.39 11.61 -10.23
C ASP A 359 -11.47 10.89 -9.39
N ARG A 360 -11.36 9.55 -9.22
CA ARG A 360 -12.25 8.75 -8.36
C ARG A 360 -11.52 8.08 -7.21
N VAL A 361 -10.32 7.54 -7.43
CA VAL A 361 -9.49 6.92 -6.39
C VAL A 361 -8.89 8.01 -5.51
N GLN A 362 -9.34 8.09 -4.26
CA GLN A 362 -8.95 9.15 -3.33
C GLN A 362 -8.11 8.66 -2.16
N MET A 363 -7.98 7.34 -1.99
CA MET A 363 -7.12 6.71 -0.99
C MET A 363 -6.76 5.30 -1.45
N ALA A 364 -5.58 4.83 -1.04
CA ALA A 364 -5.26 3.41 -1.07
C ALA A 364 -4.36 3.07 0.11
N ASN A 365 -4.46 1.85 0.62
CA ASN A 365 -3.67 1.39 1.75
C ASN A 365 -3.11 0.00 1.45
N ILE A 366 -1.80 -0.08 1.30
CA ILE A 366 -1.14 -1.34 1.00
C ILE A 366 -1.13 -2.24 2.25
N ALA A 367 -1.43 -3.51 2.05
CA ALA A 367 -1.49 -4.52 3.08
C ALA A 367 -0.14 -5.26 3.17
N GLN A 368 0.60 -5.19 4.29
CA GLN A 368 0.42 -4.27 5.43
C GLN A 368 1.74 -3.54 5.70
N MET A 369 1.82 -2.71 6.75
CA MET A 369 2.91 -1.75 6.92
C MET A 369 4.24 -2.39 7.34
N VAL A 370 4.22 -3.33 8.29
CA VAL A 370 5.42 -3.95 8.88
C VAL A 370 5.19 -5.45 9.09
N ASN A 371 6.18 -6.29 8.77
CA ASN A 371 6.21 -7.76 8.99
C ASN A 371 5.06 -8.62 8.41
N VAL A 372 4.06 -8.02 7.79
CA VAL A 372 2.81 -8.66 7.36
C VAL A 372 2.56 -8.32 5.89
N LEU A 373 2.32 -9.36 5.08
CA LEU A 373 2.04 -9.24 3.65
C LEU A 373 3.10 -8.39 2.91
N GLN A 374 2.71 -7.46 2.04
CA GLN A 374 3.62 -6.66 1.22
C GLN A 374 4.22 -5.47 1.99
N SER A 375 4.97 -5.80 3.04
CA SER A 375 5.50 -4.84 4.01
C SER A 375 6.48 -3.80 3.48
N MET A 376 6.43 -2.60 4.06
CA MET A 376 7.48 -1.59 3.90
C MET A 376 8.75 -2.00 4.64
N ILE A 377 8.59 -2.59 5.82
CA ILE A 377 9.67 -2.87 6.75
C ILE A 377 9.54 -4.29 7.28
N LEU A 378 10.67 -5.00 7.40
CA LEU A 378 10.75 -6.25 8.14
C LEU A 378 11.68 -6.05 9.34
N THR A 379 11.27 -6.56 10.49
CA THR A 379 12.04 -6.53 11.74
C THR A 379 12.32 -7.94 12.23
N ASP A 380 13.41 -8.08 12.97
CA ASP A 380 13.73 -9.24 13.80
C ASP A 380 14.49 -8.72 15.02
N LYS A 381 13.75 -8.56 16.13
CA LYS A 381 14.25 -7.91 17.33
C LYS A 381 14.80 -6.52 16.99
N GLU A 382 16.04 -6.21 17.39
CA GLU A 382 16.72 -4.95 17.11
C GLU A 382 17.09 -4.73 15.63
N ARG A 383 17.05 -5.77 14.79
CA ARG A 383 17.36 -5.64 13.36
C ARG A 383 16.13 -5.16 12.59
N MET A 384 16.38 -4.35 11.57
CA MET A 384 15.37 -3.83 10.65
C MET A 384 15.95 -3.80 9.23
N ILE A 385 15.14 -4.11 8.23
CA ILE A 385 15.44 -3.88 6.82
C ILE A 385 14.33 -3.13 6.12
N LEU A 386 14.70 -2.37 5.09
CA LEU A 386 13.77 -1.71 4.19
C LEU A 386 13.53 -2.62 3.00
N THR A 387 12.27 -2.78 2.60
CA THR A 387 11.91 -3.66 1.49
C THR A 387 12.05 -2.95 0.14
N PRO A 388 12.14 -3.70 -0.97
CA PRO A 388 11.98 -3.14 -2.31
C PRO A 388 10.69 -2.31 -2.46
N THR A 389 9.59 -2.72 -1.82
CA THR A 389 8.33 -1.98 -1.82
C THR A 389 8.46 -0.62 -1.11
N TYR A 390 9.14 -0.55 0.05
CA TYR A 390 9.43 0.74 0.72
C TYR A 390 10.16 1.71 -0.21
N HIS A 391 11.12 1.21 -0.99
CA HIS A 391 11.89 2.05 -1.90
C HIS A 391 11.04 2.63 -3.03
N VAL A 392 10.03 1.91 -3.51
CA VAL A 392 9.07 2.44 -4.48
C VAL A 392 8.23 3.55 -3.87
N PHE A 393 7.66 3.34 -2.68
CA PHE A 393 6.91 4.38 -1.97
C PHE A 393 7.77 5.64 -1.72
N GLU A 394 9.03 5.46 -1.35
CA GLU A 394 9.96 6.58 -1.14
C GLU A 394 10.25 7.33 -2.45
N MET A 395 10.48 6.61 -3.55
CA MET A 395 10.71 7.21 -4.86
C MET A 395 9.45 7.94 -5.38
N TYR A 396 8.26 7.41 -5.10
CA TYR A 396 6.99 7.94 -5.60
C TYR A 396 6.39 9.07 -4.77
N LYS A 397 6.99 9.44 -3.63
CA LYS A 397 6.48 10.55 -2.79
C LYS A 397 6.32 11.87 -3.55
N VAL A 398 7.04 12.03 -4.67
CA VAL A 398 6.94 13.19 -5.59
C VAL A 398 5.54 13.35 -6.22
N HIS A 399 4.74 12.28 -6.24
CA HIS A 399 3.37 12.29 -6.77
C HIS A 399 2.32 12.66 -5.69
N GLN A 400 2.69 12.68 -4.40
CA GLN A 400 1.74 12.96 -3.32
C GLN A 400 1.23 14.41 -3.38
N GLY A 401 -0.06 14.59 -3.70
CA GLY A 401 -0.66 15.92 -3.85
C GLY A 401 -0.24 16.65 -5.13
N ALA A 402 0.42 15.96 -6.06
CA ALA A 402 0.84 16.53 -7.34
C ALA A 402 -0.32 16.58 -8.34
N THR A 403 -0.22 17.45 -9.34
CA THR A 403 -1.15 17.49 -10.47
C THR A 403 -0.83 16.35 -11.43
N LEU A 404 -1.82 15.51 -11.75
CA LEU A 404 -1.66 14.44 -12.73
C LEU A 404 -1.35 15.03 -14.11
N ILE A 405 -0.33 14.48 -14.78
CA ILE A 405 0.02 14.82 -16.15
C ILE A 405 -0.23 13.58 -17.02
N PRO A 406 -1.09 13.68 -18.05
CA PRO A 406 -1.40 12.54 -18.91
C PRO A 406 -0.15 12.01 -19.62
N VAL A 407 -0.09 10.68 -19.72
CA VAL A 407 0.95 9.97 -20.46
C VAL A 407 0.34 9.01 -21.45
N GLU A 408 0.99 8.87 -22.60
CA GLU A 408 0.68 7.86 -23.61
C GLU A 408 1.91 6.96 -23.76
N MET A 409 1.77 5.68 -23.40
CA MET A 409 2.83 4.68 -23.53
C MET A 409 2.47 3.72 -24.66
N LYS A 410 3.33 3.64 -25.68
CA LYS A 410 3.29 2.60 -26.71
C LYS A 410 4.48 1.69 -26.53
N ALA A 411 4.24 0.49 -26.04
CA ALA A 411 5.27 -0.51 -25.81
C ALA A 411 4.84 -1.87 -26.35
N PRO A 412 5.78 -2.76 -26.70
CA PRO A 412 5.47 -4.15 -27.01
C PRO A 412 4.80 -4.85 -25.82
N GLU A 413 4.07 -5.91 -26.10
CA GLU A 413 3.52 -6.79 -25.08
C GLU A 413 4.61 -7.73 -24.54
N TYR A 414 4.67 -7.89 -23.21
CA TYR A 414 5.39 -8.98 -22.56
C TYR A 414 4.50 -10.24 -22.56
N ARG A 415 4.83 -11.16 -23.46
CA ARG A 415 4.06 -12.40 -23.71
C ARG A 415 4.73 -13.60 -23.08
N LEU A 416 3.94 -14.41 -22.38
CA LEU A 416 4.34 -15.74 -21.91
C LEU A 416 3.18 -16.72 -22.09
N GLY A 417 3.39 -17.76 -22.90
CA GLY A 417 2.31 -18.67 -23.29
C GLY A 417 1.18 -17.93 -24.02
N GLN A 418 -0.06 -18.07 -23.52
CA GLN A 418 -1.25 -17.42 -24.08
C GLN A 418 -1.56 -16.05 -23.44
N ALA A 419 -0.90 -15.71 -22.32
CA ALA A 419 -1.13 -14.47 -21.62
C ALA A 419 -0.18 -13.37 -22.11
N SER A 420 -0.64 -12.12 -22.08
CA SER A 420 0.19 -10.95 -22.32
C SER A 420 -0.15 -9.82 -21.38
N VAL A 421 0.85 -9.00 -21.10
CA VAL A 421 0.74 -7.77 -20.32
C VAL A 421 1.57 -6.69 -21.03
N PRO A 422 1.31 -5.39 -20.79
CA PRO A 422 2.21 -4.34 -21.27
C PRO A 422 3.63 -4.59 -20.75
N SER A 423 4.65 -4.47 -21.61
CA SER A 423 6.05 -4.59 -21.14
C SER A 423 6.49 -3.39 -20.30
N LEU A 424 5.86 -2.23 -20.51
CA LEU A 424 6.13 -0.99 -19.78
C LEU A 424 4.83 -0.34 -19.34
N GLN A 425 4.90 0.38 -18.22
CA GLN A 425 3.85 1.26 -17.75
C GLN A 425 4.45 2.56 -17.21
N ALA A 426 3.71 3.67 -17.27
CA ALA A 426 4.19 4.95 -16.76
C ALA A 426 3.09 5.77 -16.09
N SER A 427 3.51 6.72 -15.26
CA SER A 427 2.70 7.82 -14.74
C SER A 427 3.54 9.09 -14.73
N ALA A 428 2.90 10.26 -14.79
CA ALA A 428 3.58 11.53 -14.66
C ALA A 428 2.77 12.50 -13.81
N SER A 429 3.47 13.41 -13.12
CA SER A 429 2.83 14.46 -12.35
C SER A 429 3.68 15.72 -12.29
N ARG A 430 3.05 16.85 -12.04
CA ARG A 430 3.72 18.11 -11.74
C ARG A 430 3.56 18.44 -10.27
N ASP A 431 4.68 18.60 -9.57
CA ASP A 431 4.64 18.95 -8.14
C ASP A 431 4.31 20.44 -7.92
N ALA A 432 4.11 20.83 -6.66
CA ALA A 432 3.79 22.20 -6.28
C ALA A 432 4.91 23.22 -6.60
N ALA A 433 6.15 22.75 -6.82
CA ALA A 433 7.28 23.58 -7.26
C ALA A 433 7.37 23.70 -8.79
N GLY A 434 6.44 23.07 -9.52
CA GLY A 434 6.37 23.10 -10.99
C GLY A 434 7.24 22.05 -11.68
N ARG A 435 7.97 21.21 -10.94
CA ARG A 435 8.84 20.16 -11.51
C ARG A 435 7.99 19.01 -12.04
N LEU A 436 8.37 18.49 -13.20
CA LEU A 436 7.69 17.36 -13.83
C LEU A 436 8.39 16.07 -13.39
N HIS A 437 7.61 15.13 -12.87
CA HIS A 437 8.08 13.81 -12.44
C HIS A 437 7.49 12.76 -13.37
N VAL A 438 8.31 11.80 -13.81
CA VAL A 438 7.88 10.69 -14.67
C VAL A 438 8.34 9.38 -14.03
N SER A 439 7.39 8.54 -13.65
CA SER A 439 7.65 7.17 -13.18
C SER A 439 7.44 6.18 -14.33
N ILE A 440 8.36 5.24 -14.50
CA ILE A 440 8.30 4.20 -15.54
C ILE A 440 8.66 2.87 -14.90
N VAL A 441 7.84 1.86 -15.15
CA VAL A 441 8.04 0.49 -14.69
C VAL A 441 8.30 -0.39 -15.91
N ASN A 442 9.40 -1.14 -15.90
CA ASN A 442 9.66 -2.21 -16.85
C ASN A 442 9.25 -3.56 -16.24
N LEU A 443 8.17 -4.13 -16.76
CA LEU A 443 7.53 -5.34 -16.27
C LEU A 443 8.21 -6.61 -16.82
N ASP A 444 8.96 -6.50 -17.91
CA ASP A 444 9.67 -7.64 -18.50
C ASP A 444 10.79 -8.10 -17.56
N ALA A 445 10.78 -9.38 -17.22
CA ALA A 445 11.75 -10.02 -16.33
C ALA A 445 13.18 -9.92 -16.87
N ASN A 446 13.33 -10.05 -18.19
CA ASN A 446 14.58 -10.43 -18.85
C ASN A 446 15.03 -9.44 -19.92
N ARG A 447 14.12 -8.62 -20.46
CA ARG A 447 14.46 -7.65 -21.52
C ARG A 447 14.51 -6.22 -21.01
N ALA A 448 15.61 -5.54 -21.33
CA ALA A 448 15.70 -4.09 -21.21
C ALA A 448 14.74 -3.42 -22.21
N ALA A 449 14.51 -2.12 -22.01
CA ALA A 449 13.72 -1.30 -22.92
C ALA A 449 14.45 0.00 -23.28
N GLN A 450 14.35 0.40 -24.54
CA GLN A 450 14.73 1.72 -25.00
C GLN A 450 13.46 2.53 -25.24
N VAL A 451 13.26 3.59 -24.46
CA VAL A 451 12.06 4.42 -24.50
C VAL A 451 12.40 5.77 -25.10
N SER A 452 11.75 6.08 -26.22
CA SER A 452 11.78 7.40 -26.85
C SER A 452 10.69 8.26 -26.22
N THR A 453 11.08 9.22 -25.38
CA THR A 453 10.17 10.08 -24.61
C THR A 453 10.10 11.50 -25.19
N ARG A 454 8.90 11.95 -25.52
CA ARG A 454 8.62 13.34 -25.91
C ARG A 454 7.78 14.03 -24.83
N ILE A 455 8.07 15.31 -24.57
CA ILE A 455 7.31 16.12 -23.63
C ILE A 455 6.63 17.27 -24.38
N SER A 456 5.30 17.25 -24.42
CA SER A 456 4.50 18.37 -24.92
C SER A 456 4.38 19.43 -23.82
N GLY A 457 4.51 20.71 -24.17
CA GLY A 457 4.29 21.82 -23.23
C GLY A 457 5.43 22.11 -22.24
N ALA A 458 6.57 21.42 -22.34
CA ALA A 458 7.77 21.72 -21.55
C ALA A 458 9.05 21.29 -22.27
N THR A 459 10.14 22.00 -22.03
CA THR A 459 11.47 21.68 -22.56
C THR A 459 12.43 21.56 -21.38
N PRO A 460 12.65 20.36 -20.83
CA PRO A 460 13.51 20.21 -19.66
C PRO A 460 14.96 20.51 -20.03
N THR A 461 15.62 21.28 -19.16
CA THR A 461 17.04 21.62 -19.30
C THR A 461 17.92 20.72 -18.46
N LYS A 462 17.33 20.13 -17.41
CA LYS A 462 18.01 19.19 -16.51
C LYS A 462 17.11 18.01 -16.21
N ILE A 463 17.72 16.83 -16.23
CA ILE A 463 17.07 15.57 -15.92
C ILE A 463 17.90 14.92 -14.82
N THR A 464 17.25 14.49 -13.75
CA THR A 464 17.83 13.57 -12.79
C THR A 464 16.94 12.35 -12.67
N GLY A 465 17.51 11.20 -12.34
CA GLY A 465 16.75 9.97 -12.27
C GLY A 465 17.21 9.08 -11.14
N ARG A 466 16.30 8.23 -10.67
CA ARG A 466 16.56 7.18 -9.70
C ARG A 466 16.06 5.86 -10.26
N LEU A 467 16.86 4.81 -10.12
CA LEU A 467 16.60 3.46 -10.61
C LEU A 467 16.55 2.50 -9.42
N LEU A 468 15.48 1.71 -9.36
CA LEU A 468 15.40 0.50 -8.55
C LEU A 468 15.32 -0.70 -9.49
N THR A 469 16.27 -1.63 -9.38
CA THR A 469 16.28 -2.90 -10.12
C THR A 469 17.10 -3.92 -9.33
N ALA A 470 17.18 -5.14 -9.85
CA ALA A 470 17.93 -6.22 -9.23
C ALA A 470 18.56 -7.14 -10.29
N PRO A 471 19.60 -7.93 -9.93
CA PRO A 471 20.22 -8.88 -10.85
C PRO A 471 19.26 -10.02 -11.25
N ALA A 472 18.43 -10.51 -10.33
CA ALA A 472 17.48 -11.61 -10.56
C ALA A 472 16.05 -11.23 -10.10
N MET A 473 15.04 -11.87 -10.70
CA MET A 473 13.62 -11.61 -10.41
C MET A 473 13.22 -11.86 -8.95
N ASN A 474 13.91 -12.77 -8.27
CA ASN A 474 13.65 -13.15 -6.88
C ASN A 474 14.66 -12.53 -5.90
N THR A 475 15.37 -11.46 -6.29
CA THR A 475 16.28 -10.77 -5.37
C THR A 475 15.47 -10.03 -4.31
N THR A 476 15.82 -10.24 -3.05
CA THR A 476 15.18 -9.66 -1.87
C THR A 476 16.23 -9.02 -0.97
N ASN A 477 15.81 -8.11 -0.10
CA ASN A 477 16.65 -7.68 1.02
C ASN A 477 16.50 -8.69 2.15
N THR A 478 17.61 -9.04 2.80
CA THR A 478 17.60 -9.88 4.01
C THR A 478 18.36 -9.16 5.12
N PHE A 479 18.21 -9.59 6.37
CA PHE A 479 18.95 -8.96 7.46
C PHE A 479 20.48 -9.00 7.24
N ASP A 480 21.00 -10.02 6.54
CA ASP A 480 22.43 -10.16 6.23
C ASP A 480 22.85 -9.41 4.95
N LYS A 481 21.90 -9.13 4.06
CA LYS A 481 22.09 -8.33 2.84
C LYS A 481 20.96 -7.29 2.74
N PRO A 482 20.97 -6.26 3.61
CA PRO A 482 19.84 -5.35 3.76
C PRO A 482 19.65 -4.40 2.57
N ASP A 483 20.67 -4.27 1.72
CA ASP A 483 20.74 -3.32 0.61
C ASP A 483 20.93 -4.02 -0.76
N ALA A 484 20.51 -5.28 -0.89
CA ALA A 484 20.62 -6.03 -2.14
C ALA A 484 19.79 -5.43 -3.29
N VAL A 485 18.66 -4.80 -2.95
CA VAL A 485 17.77 -4.05 -3.84
C VAL A 485 17.50 -2.70 -3.20
N ARG A 486 18.10 -1.64 -3.74
CA ARG A 486 17.94 -0.26 -3.29
C ARG A 486 18.02 0.72 -4.45
N PRO A 487 17.46 1.94 -4.34
CA PRO A 487 17.57 2.95 -5.38
C PRO A 487 19.02 3.39 -5.59
N VAL A 488 19.40 3.55 -6.85
CA VAL A 488 20.67 4.14 -7.28
C VAL A 488 20.40 5.30 -8.26
N PRO A 489 21.35 6.22 -8.51
CA PRO A 489 21.20 7.20 -9.57
C PRO A 489 20.96 6.52 -10.92
N PHE A 490 19.95 6.97 -11.66
CA PHE A 490 19.73 6.58 -13.05
C PHE A 490 20.39 7.61 -13.96
N THR A 491 21.33 7.16 -14.78
CA THR A 491 22.10 8.04 -15.68
C THR A 491 22.06 7.59 -17.14
N ASP A 492 21.37 6.49 -17.45
CA ASP A 492 21.32 5.93 -18.80
C ASP A 492 20.19 6.56 -19.63
N PHE A 493 20.34 7.87 -19.88
CA PHE A 493 19.47 8.65 -20.71
C PHE A 493 20.25 9.65 -21.58
N LYS A 494 19.65 10.06 -22.70
CA LYS A 494 20.19 11.09 -23.60
C LYS A 494 19.09 12.09 -23.93
N LEU A 495 19.41 13.38 -23.84
CA LEU A 495 18.57 14.47 -24.33
C LEU A 495 19.14 14.96 -25.67
N GLN A 496 18.33 14.92 -26.73
CA GLN A 496 18.67 15.44 -28.05
C GLN A 496 17.51 16.30 -28.56
N GLY A 497 17.69 17.62 -28.53
CA GLY A 497 16.59 18.55 -28.82
C GLY A 497 15.46 18.41 -27.80
N ASP A 498 14.26 18.08 -28.28
CA ASP A 498 13.04 17.84 -27.48
C ASP A 498 12.79 16.35 -27.16
N GLN A 499 13.67 15.45 -27.63
CA GLN A 499 13.54 14.01 -27.47
C GLN A 499 14.48 13.49 -26.37
N ILE A 500 13.92 12.74 -25.42
CA ILE A 500 14.67 12.05 -24.39
C ILE A 500 14.68 10.55 -24.72
N THR A 501 15.85 9.94 -24.89
CA THR A 501 15.98 8.48 -24.99
C THR A 501 16.41 7.91 -23.64
N LEU A 502 15.64 6.96 -23.11
CA LEU A 502 15.91 6.27 -21.84
C LEU A 502 16.26 4.81 -22.14
N ASN A 503 17.31 4.25 -21.54
CA ASN A 503 17.57 2.81 -21.58
C ASN A 503 17.27 2.21 -20.20
N LEU A 504 16.10 1.59 -20.05
CA LEU A 504 15.65 1.00 -18.81
C LEU A 504 16.09 -0.46 -18.72
N PRO A 505 16.72 -0.88 -17.61
CA PRO A 505 16.94 -2.30 -17.32
C PRO A 505 15.63 -3.08 -17.27
N SER A 506 15.69 -4.40 -17.45
CA SER A 506 14.57 -5.30 -17.14
C SER A 506 14.19 -5.19 -15.66
N LYS A 507 12.95 -5.56 -15.28
CA LYS A 507 12.48 -5.61 -13.87
C LYS A 507 12.93 -4.37 -13.09
N SER A 508 12.51 -3.20 -13.56
CA SER A 508 12.97 -1.93 -13.01
C SER A 508 11.85 -0.93 -12.77
N VAL A 509 12.08 -0.06 -11.79
CA VAL A 509 11.29 1.14 -11.54
C VAL A 509 12.23 2.33 -11.66
N VAL A 510 11.91 3.27 -12.54
CA VAL A 510 12.64 4.53 -12.73
C VAL A 510 11.72 5.68 -12.39
N VAL A 511 12.23 6.65 -11.61
CA VAL A 511 11.57 7.95 -11.40
C VAL A 511 12.51 9.04 -11.84
N LEU A 512 12.05 9.86 -12.80
CA LEU A 512 12.77 11.01 -13.35
C LEU A 512 12.18 12.30 -12.76
N GLU A 513 13.05 13.25 -12.43
CA GLU A 513 12.69 14.64 -12.20
C GLU A 513 13.22 15.48 -13.37
N LEU A 514 12.34 16.27 -13.97
CA LEU A 514 12.58 17.11 -15.14
C LEU A 514 12.38 18.57 -14.73
N GLN A 515 13.43 19.39 -14.89
CA GLN A 515 13.46 20.81 -14.53
C GLN A 515 13.48 21.73 -15.75
#